data_AF-A0A959BZQ2-F1
#
_entry.id   AF-A0A959BZQ2-F1
#
_cell.length_a   1.000
_cell.length_b   1.000
_cell.length_c   1.000
_cell.angle_alpha   90.00
_cell.angle_beta   90.00
_cell.angle_gamma   90.00
#
_symmetry.space_group_name_H-M   'P 1'
#
loop_
_entity.id
_entity.type
_entity.pdbx_description
1 polymer ?
#
loop_
_entity_poly.entity_id
_entity_poly.type
_entity_poly.pdbx_seq_one_letter_code
_entity_poly.pdbx_strand_id
1 'polypeptide(L)'
;MKKTFILLLFLPLWAGLLNGQTKADLADCIKIALASPEMEAAFTQEWGEKRPLYLQKPERRDIAPQPIDELMGQLEAEDFSGFQWEVMPATPEAIRQLPVDELSFGVLNLGATYRESWNAMSLNLFVALPQYPRRWLAGSFVLAKEDERWQIVQKSVDIRP
;
A
#
# COMPACT_ATOMS: atom_id res chain seq x y z
N MET A 1 0.16 17.23 61.84
CA MET A 1 1.05 17.23 60.66
C MET A 1 1.14 15.82 60.09
N LYS A 2 0.39 15.53 59.02
CA LYS A 2 0.66 14.41 58.11
C LYS A 2 0.43 14.97 56.70
N LYS A 3 1.51 15.06 55.93
CA LYS A 3 1.53 15.57 54.56
C LYS A 3 0.98 14.46 53.67
N THR A 4 -0.27 14.55 53.26
CA THR A 4 -0.80 13.67 52.21
C THR A 4 -0.33 14.24 50.88
N PHE A 5 0.62 13.55 50.24
CA PHE A 5 1.05 13.85 48.89
C PHE A 5 -0.11 13.59 47.93
N ILE A 6 -0.61 14.66 47.29
CA ILE A 6 -1.43 14.55 46.09
C ILE A 6 -0.50 14.06 44.98
N LEU A 7 -0.62 12.80 44.59
CA LEU A 7 0.02 12.29 43.39
C LEU A 7 -0.77 12.83 42.18
N LEU A 8 -0.44 14.05 41.76
CA LEU A 8 -0.76 14.56 40.44
C LEU A 8 0.01 13.69 39.44
N LEU A 9 -0.64 12.63 38.94
CA LEU A 9 -0.18 11.91 37.76
C LEU A 9 -0.28 12.88 36.58
N PHE A 10 0.84 13.54 36.32
CA PHE A 10 1.11 14.22 35.06
C PHE A 10 0.94 13.20 33.93
N LEU A 11 -0.07 13.45 33.12
CA LEU A 11 -0.26 12.91 31.78
C LEU A 11 1.05 12.93 30.96
N PRO A 12 1.29 11.91 30.13
CA PRO A 12 1.73 12.13 28.79
C PRO A 12 0.52 11.95 27.85
N LEU A 13 -0.28 13.01 27.74
CA LEU A 13 -1.27 13.22 26.66
C LEU A 13 -0.53 13.61 25.36
N TRP A 14 0.65 13.01 25.13
CA TRP A 14 1.68 13.46 24.18
C TRP A 14 2.45 12.28 23.56
N ALA A 15 1.75 11.19 23.22
CA ALA A 15 2.34 10.08 22.45
C ALA A 15 1.51 9.67 21.21
N GLY A 16 0.53 10.48 20.81
CA GLY A 16 -0.35 10.18 19.66
C GLY A 16 -0.57 11.33 18.66
N LEU A 17 0.19 12.42 18.78
CA LEU A 17 0.11 13.59 17.89
C LEU A 17 1.50 13.93 17.32
N LEU A 18 2.20 12.91 16.84
CA LEU A 18 3.20 13.08 15.79
C LEU A 18 2.52 12.57 14.52
N ASN A 19 2.42 13.44 13.51
CA ASN A 19 1.77 13.24 12.21
C ASN A 19 2.47 12.15 11.35
N GLY A 20 2.63 10.95 11.89
CA GLY A 20 3.21 9.81 11.20
C GLY A 20 2.12 9.02 10.49
N GLN A 21 2.36 8.70 9.22
CA GLN A 21 1.56 7.71 8.50
C GLN A 21 1.68 6.35 9.18
N THR A 22 0.57 5.65 9.28
CA THR A 22 0.54 4.29 9.84
C THR A 22 0.56 3.24 8.73
N LYS A 23 0.85 2.00 9.11
CA LYS A 23 0.65 0.85 8.22
C LYS A 23 -0.79 0.75 7.71
N ALA A 24 -1.76 1.06 8.58
CA ALA A 24 -3.18 1.03 8.23
C ALA A 24 -3.53 2.09 7.18
N ASP A 25 -3.00 3.31 7.31
CA ASP A 25 -3.20 4.36 6.31
C ASP A 25 -2.67 3.93 4.93
N LEU A 26 -1.47 3.33 4.89
CA LEU A 26 -0.90 2.82 3.64
C LEU A 26 -1.76 1.71 3.03
N ALA A 27 -2.20 0.74 3.83
CA ALA A 27 -3.07 -0.34 3.37
C ALA A 27 -4.40 0.21 2.83
N ASP A 28 -5.00 1.19 3.51
CA ASP A 28 -6.22 1.86 3.06
C ASP A 28 -6.02 2.58 1.73
N CYS A 29 -4.93 3.33 1.57
CA CYS A 29 -4.61 3.99 0.30
C CYS A 29 -4.42 2.99 -0.85
N ILE A 30 -3.74 1.86 -0.60
CA ILE A 30 -3.55 0.81 -1.60
C ILE A 30 -4.91 0.21 -1.98
N LYS A 31 -5.77 -0.14 -1.01
CA LYS A 31 -7.12 -0.66 -1.27
C LYS A 31 -7.93 0.31 -2.12
N ILE A 32 -7.91 1.60 -1.79
CA ILE A 32 -8.62 2.63 -2.57
C ILE A 32 -8.08 2.72 -4.00
N ALA A 33 -6.76 2.68 -4.19
CA ALA A 33 -6.16 2.73 -5.52
C ALA A 33 -6.52 1.49 -6.37
N LEU A 34 -6.45 0.30 -5.79
CA LEU A 34 -6.82 -0.96 -6.44
C LEU A 34 -8.33 -1.07 -6.70
N ALA A 35 -9.16 -0.41 -5.88
CA ALA A 35 -10.62 -0.29 -6.05
C ALA A 35 -11.03 0.82 -7.04
N SER A 36 -10.08 1.53 -7.64
CA SER A 36 -10.44 2.52 -8.66
C SER A 36 -11.08 1.82 -9.87
N PRO A 37 -12.15 2.38 -10.46
CA PRO A 37 -12.90 1.69 -11.53
C PRO A 37 -12.04 1.20 -12.69
N GLU A 38 -10.98 1.95 -13.04
CA GLU A 38 -10.06 1.60 -14.12
C GLU A 38 -9.18 0.40 -13.75
N MET A 39 -8.68 0.35 -12.51
CA MET A 39 -7.92 -0.81 -12.01
C MET A 39 -8.81 -2.03 -11.87
N GLU A 40 -10.02 -1.88 -11.32
CA GLU A 40 -10.98 -2.97 -11.21
C GLU A 40 -11.40 -3.53 -12.57
N ALA A 41 -11.65 -2.66 -13.55
CA ALA A 41 -11.98 -3.08 -14.91
C ALA A 41 -10.81 -3.84 -15.54
N ALA A 42 -9.58 -3.33 -15.40
CA ALA A 42 -8.39 -4.01 -15.90
C ALA A 42 -8.18 -5.37 -15.22
N PHE A 43 -8.29 -5.45 -13.89
CA PHE A 43 -8.18 -6.73 -13.19
C PHE A 43 -9.30 -7.68 -13.57
N THR A 44 -10.55 -7.25 -13.63
CA THR A 44 -11.68 -8.12 -14.01
C THR A 44 -11.55 -8.67 -15.43
N GLN A 45 -11.06 -7.85 -16.36
CA GLN A 45 -10.85 -8.26 -17.74
C GLN A 45 -9.66 -9.20 -17.88
N GLU A 46 -8.56 -8.91 -17.19
CA GLU A 46 -7.25 -9.51 -17.43
C GLU A 46 -6.91 -10.65 -16.46
N TRP A 47 -7.29 -10.51 -15.18
CA TRP A 47 -7.25 -11.53 -14.15
C TRP A 47 -8.63 -12.20 -14.09
N GLY A 48 -8.71 -13.43 -14.64
CA GLY A 48 -9.90 -14.28 -14.51
C GLY A 48 -10.20 -14.67 -13.07
N GLU A 49 -10.66 -15.90 -12.82
CA GLU A 49 -11.03 -16.31 -11.45
C GLU A 49 -9.86 -16.20 -10.45
N LYS A 50 -9.89 -15.14 -9.64
CA LYS A 50 -9.34 -15.00 -8.28
C LYS A 50 -7.89 -15.47 -8.07
N ARG A 51 -6.97 -15.13 -8.99
CA ARG A 51 -5.54 -15.26 -8.68
C ARG A 51 -5.12 -14.18 -7.68
N PRO A 52 -4.25 -14.49 -6.71
CA PRO A 52 -3.73 -13.49 -5.80
C PRO A 52 -2.91 -12.43 -6.54
N LEU A 53 -3.03 -11.18 -6.07
CA LEU A 53 -2.16 -10.08 -6.42
C LEU A 53 -0.99 -10.06 -5.44
N TYR A 54 0.19 -10.46 -5.90
CA TYR A 54 1.38 -10.47 -5.08
C TYR A 54 1.97 -9.05 -4.99
N LEU A 55 1.75 -8.38 -3.87
CA LEU A 55 2.32 -7.06 -3.62
C LEU A 55 3.78 -7.21 -3.22
N GLN A 56 4.70 -6.87 -4.11
CA GLN A 56 6.13 -7.00 -3.85
C GLN A 56 6.58 -5.96 -2.80
N LYS A 57 7.06 -6.46 -1.66
CA LYS A 57 7.68 -5.65 -0.60
C LYS A 57 9.02 -5.08 -1.09
N PRO A 58 9.46 -3.92 -0.58
CA PRO A 58 10.74 -3.34 -0.94
C PRO A 58 11.90 -4.29 -0.63
N GLU A 59 12.89 -4.35 -1.52
CA GLU A 59 14.17 -5.01 -1.24
C GLU A 59 14.88 -4.28 -0.10
N ARG A 60 15.38 -5.04 0.88
CA ARG A 60 16.32 -4.47 1.86
C ARG A 60 17.57 -4.03 1.13
N ARG A 61 17.86 -2.75 1.19
CA ARG A 61 19.10 -2.15 0.68
C ARG A 61 20.02 -1.84 1.86
N ASP A 62 21.31 -1.75 1.59
CA ASP A 62 22.34 -1.35 2.59
C ASP A 62 22.24 0.14 3.00
N ILE A 63 21.27 0.86 2.44
CA ILE A 63 20.97 2.26 2.75
C ILE A 63 19.78 2.27 3.72
N ALA A 64 19.79 3.19 4.69
CA ALA A 64 18.67 3.36 5.62
C ALA A 64 17.34 3.48 4.84
N PRO A 65 16.35 2.61 5.11
CA PRO A 65 15.09 2.62 4.38
C PRO A 65 14.36 3.93 4.64
N GLN A 66 13.59 4.39 3.65
CA GLN A 66 12.68 5.51 3.91
C GLN A 66 11.57 5.03 4.86
N PRO A 67 10.98 5.90 5.69
CA PRO A 67 9.90 5.50 6.60
C PRO A 67 8.75 4.77 5.90
N ILE A 68 8.44 5.15 4.66
CA ILE A 68 7.40 4.49 3.85
C ILE A 68 7.81 3.07 3.41
N ASP A 69 9.10 2.81 3.18
CA ASP A 69 9.61 1.48 2.86
C ASP A 69 9.51 0.54 4.06
N GLU A 70 9.72 1.06 5.27
CA GLU A 70 9.51 0.32 6.50
C GLU A 70 8.05 -0.08 6.68
N LEU A 71 7.11 0.84 6.43
CA LEU A 71 5.67 0.54 6.45
C LEU A 71 5.29 -0.49 5.39
N MET A 72 5.78 -0.35 4.15
CA MET A 72 5.55 -1.34 3.09
C MET A 72 6.09 -2.72 3.48
N GLY A 73 7.24 -2.79 4.15
CA GLY A 73 7.82 -4.04 4.64
C GLY A 73 6.98 -4.76 5.70
N GLN A 74 6.16 -4.01 6.45
CA GLN A 74 5.30 -4.52 7.54
C GLN A 74 3.90 -4.94 7.07
N LEU A 75 3.53 -4.70 5.81
CA LEU A 75 2.23 -5.09 5.27
C LEU A 75 2.07 -6.61 5.28
N GLU A 76 0.95 -7.10 5.76
CA GLU A 76 0.57 -8.51 5.78
C GLU A 76 -0.78 -8.71 5.08
N ALA A 77 -1.15 -9.95 4.78
CA ALA A 77 -2.38 -10.26 4.05
C ALA A 77 -3.65 -9.77 4.79
N GLU A 78 -3.63 -9.78 6.13
CA GLU A 78 -4.74 -9.36 6.97
C GLU A 78 -5.05 -7.86 6.85
N ASP A 79 -4.06 -7.04 6.48
CA ASP A 79 -4.23 -5.59 6.25
C ASP A 79 -5.17 -5.33 5.04
N PHE A 80 -5.36 -6.33 4.18
CA PHE A 80 -6.22 -6.30 3.00
C PHE A 80 -7.51 -7.13 3.20
N SER A 81 -7.79 -7.60 4.41
CA SER A 81 -9.02 -8.35 4.70
C SER A 81 -10.27 -7.56 4.31
N GLY A 82 -11.24 -8.25 3.70
CA GLY A 82 -12.47 -7.64 3.20
C GLY A 82 -12.34 -6.90 1.86
N PHE A 83 -11.15 -6.81 1.28
CA PHE A 83 -10.97 -6.37 -0.10
C PHE A 83 -11.40 -7.48 -1.07
N GLN A 84 -11.97 -7.11 -2.23
CA GLN A 84 -12.55 -8.08 -3.17
C GLN A 84 -11.51 -8.97 -3.87
N TRP A 85 -10.25 -8.52 -3.94
CA TRP A 85 -9.13 -9.26 -4.49
C TRP A 85 -8.25 -9.78 -3.37
N GLU A 86 -7.73 -10.99 -3.52
CA GLU A 86 -6.73 -11.54 -2.62
C GLU A 86 -5.39 -10.82 -2.86
N VAL A 87 -4.91 -10.08 -1.87
CA VAL A 87 -3.63 -9.37 -1.94
C VAL A 87 -2.66 -10.06 -1.00
N MET A 88 -1.52 -10.49 -1.54
CA MET A 88 -0.49 -11.20 -0.80
C MET A 88 0.81 -10.38 -0.80
N PRO A 89 1.08 -9.58 0.24
CA PRO A 89 2.38 -8.96 0.41
C PRO A 89 3.48 -10.02 0.50
N ALA A 90 4.47 -9.94 -0.40
CA ALA A 90 5.51 -10.96 -0.53
C ALA A 90 6.89 -10.32 -0.59
N THR A 91 7.87 -10.97 0.04
CA THR A 91 9.27 -10.55 -0.10
C THR A 91 9.77 -10.84 -1.52
N PRO A 92 10.79 -10.11 -2.02
CA PRO A 92 11.41 -10.40 -3.31
C PRO A 92 11.87 -11.86 -3.45
N GLU A 93 12.34 -12.48 -2.37
CA GLU A 93 12.69 -13.90 -2.36
C GLU A 93 11.47 -14.82 -2.53
N ALA A 94 10.36 -14.53 -1.84
CA ALA A 94 9.12 -15.28 -2.02
C ALA A 94 8.56 -15.14 -3.45
N ILE A 95 8.65 -13.94 -4.05
CA ILE A 95 8.25 -13.71 -5.45
C ILE A 95 9.05 -14.61 -6.41
N ARG A 96 10.36 -14.75 -6.20
CA ARG A 96 11.22 -15.60 -7.04
C ARG A 96 10.87 -17.10 -6.99
N GLN A 97 10.14 -17.53 -5.96
CA GLN A 97 9.72 -18.91 -5.76
C GLN A 97 8.32 -19.20 -6.31
N LEU A 98 7.62 -18.18 -6.83
CA LEU A 98 6.29 -18.36 -7.41
C LEU A 98 6.34 -19.19 -8.70
N PRO A 99 5.24 -19.91 -9.04
CA PRO A 99 5.05 -20.50 -10.35
C PRO A 99 5.26 -19.48 -11.46
N VAL A 100 5.79 -19.92 -12.61
CA VAL A 100 6.13 -19.06 -13.76
C VAL A 100 4.94 -18.19 -14.21
N ASP A 101 3.73 -18.74 -14.21
CA ASP A 101 2.51 -18.03 -14.59
C ASP A 101 2.18 -16.86 -13.63
N GLU A 102 2.43 -17.03 -12.33
CA GLU A 102 2.21 -15.99 -11.32
C GLU A 102 3.32 -14.95 -11.35
N LEU A 103 4.57 -15.39 -11.50
CA LEU A 103 5.72 -14.51 -11.67
C LEU A 103 5.57 -13.60 -12.90
N SER A 104 4.98 -14.13 -13.97
CA SER A 104 4.85 -13.41 -15.24
C SER A 104 3.81 -12.29 -15.19
N PHE A 105 2.79 -12.41 -14.34
CA PHE A 105 1.64 -11.51 -14.39
C PHE A 105 1.15 -11.03 -13.02
N GLY A 106 1.13 -11.87 -11.98
CA GLY A 106 0.53 -11.57 -10.66
C GLY A 106 1.32 -10.63 -9.75
N VAL A 107 2.52 -10.18 -10.14
CA VAL A 107 3.40 -9.38 -9.29
C VAL A 107 3.11 -7.89 -9.43
N LEU A 108 2.51 -7.31 -8.39
CA LEU A 108 2.24 -5.89 -8.25
C LEU A 108 3.42 -5.19 -7.58
N ASN A 109 4.11 -4.35 -8.33
CA ASN A 109 5.17 -3.49 -7.82
C ASN A 109 4.59 -2.18 -7.34
N LEU A 110 4.92 -1.79 -6.10
CA LEU A 110 4.45 -0.57 -5.48
C LEU A 110 5.61 0.38 -5.19
N GLY A 111 5.45 1.63 -5.62
CA GLY A 111 6.21 2.77 -5.09
C GLY A 111 5.27 3.68 -4.31
N ALA A 112 5.64 4.05 -3.09
CA ALA A 112 4.84 4.93 -2.26
C ALA A 112 5.67 6.11 -1.75
N THR A 113 5.02 7.26 -1.54
CA THR A 113 5.64 8.43 -0.90
C THR A 113 4.57 9.18 -0.14
N TYR A 114 4.88 9.59 1.09
CA TYR A 114 4.02 10.47 1.87
C TYR A 114 4.58 11.90 1.88
N ARG A 115 3.70 12.88 1.69
CA ARG A 115 4.02 14.32 1.78
C ARG A 115 3.24 14.94 2.92
N GLU A 116 3.91 15.13 4.05
CA GLU A 116 3.31 15.70 5.27
C GLU A 116 2.70 17.08 5.03
N SER A 117 3.38 17.95 4.26
CA SER A 117 2.91 19.31 3.99
C SER A 117 1.53 19.37 3.34
N TRP A 118 1.16 18.33 2.61
CA TRP A 118 -0.09 18.24 1.85
C TRP A 118 -1.03 17.16 2.39
N ASN A 119 -0.65 16.51 3.50
CA ASN A 119 -1.34 15.35 4.06
C ASN A 119 -1.76 14.34 2.98
N ALA A 120 -0.82 14.03 2.08
CA ALA A 120 -1.10 13.31 0.85
C ALA A 120 -0.14 12.12 0.64
N MET A 121 -0.70 11.01 0.16
CA MET A 121 0.01 9.81 -0.23
C MET A 121 0.04 9.68 -1.75
N SER A 122 1.22 9.56 -2.32
CA SER A 122 1.41 9.24 -3.73
C SER A 122 1.73 7.76 -3.87
N LEU A 123 0.97 7.04 -4.68
CA LEU A 123 1.18 5.63 -5.00
C LEU A 123 1.44 5.46 -6.50
N ASN A 124 2.41 4.62 -6.84
CA ASN A 124 2.64 4.14 -8.20
C ASN A 124 2.58 2.61 -8.18
N LEU A 125 1.72 2.05 -9.00
CA LEU A 125 1.39 0.63 -9.06
C LEU A 125 1.69 0.11 -10.46
N PHE A 126 2.43 -0.98 -10.57
CA PHE A 126 2.79 -1.59 -11.85
C PHE A 126 2.59 -3.09 -11.80
N VAL A 127 1.92 -3.65 -12.80
CA VAL A 127 1.65 -5.09 -12.88
C VAL A 127 1.58 -5.54 -14.34
N ALA A 128 2.20 -6.67 -14.66
CA ALA A 128 2.25 -7.21 -16.03
C ALA A 128 0.93 -7.92 -16.38
N LEU A 129 0.39 -7.69 -17.58
CA LEU A 129 -0.92 -8.23 -17.96
C LEU A 129 -0.84 -9.64 -18.59
N PRO A 130 -1.65 -10.63 -18.14
CA PRO A 130 -1.68 -11.98 -18.70
C PRO A 130 -1.97 -12.07 -20.20
N GLN A 131 -2.91 -11.29 -20.70
CA GLN A 131 -3.40 -11.42 -22.09
C GLN A 131 -2.51 -10.69 -23.10
N TYR A 132 -1.53 -9.91 -22.62
CA TYR A 132 -0.67 -9.09 -23.45
C TYR A 132 0.79 -9.22 -23.04
N PRO A 133 1.53 -10.20 -23.59
CA PRO A 133 2.94 -10.37 -23.26
C PRO A 133 3.70 -9.07 -23.55
N ARG A 134 4.32 -8.52 -22.50
CA ARG A 134 5.08 -7.25 -22.43
C ARG A 134 4.31 -5.98 -22.06
N ARG A 135 2.98 -6.00 -21.93
CA ARG A 135 2.23 -4.82 -21.47
C ARG A 135 2.11 -4.76 -19.96
N TRP A 136 2.04 -3.54 -19.44
CA TRP A 136 1.96 -3.26 -18.01
C TRP A 136 0.77 -2.35 -17.74
N LEU A 137 -0.06 -2.73 -16.77
CA LEU A 137 -0.98 -1.81 -16.14
C LEU A 137 -0.17 -0.93 -15.19
N ALA A 138 -0.20 0.37 -15.44
CA ALA A 138 0.50 1.38 -14.67
C ALA A 138 -0.52 2.37 -14.10
N GLY A 139 -0.59 2.45 -12.78
CA GLY A 139 -1.44 3.38 -12.05
C GLY A 139 -0.61 4.35 -11.21
N SER A 140 -0.88 5.64 -11.33
CA SER A 140 -0.34 6.69 -10.47
C SER A 140 -1.49 7.39 -9.77
N PHE A 141 -1.46 7.42 -8.43
CA PHE A 141 -2.51 7.95 -7.59
C PHE A 141 -1.94 8.95 -6.60
N VAL A 142 -2.66 10.04 -6.38
CA VAL A 142 -2.46 10.93 -5.24
C VAL A 142 -3.74 10.86 -4.42
N LEU A 143 -3.58 10.45 -3.16
CA LEU A 143 -4.65 10.39 -2.18
C LEU A 143 -4.42 11.46 -1.12
N ALA A 144 -5.44 12.23 -0.79
CA ALA A 144 -5.41 13.16 0.33
C ALA A 144 -6.33 12.65 1.44
N LYS A 145 -5.99 12.96 2.69
CA LYS A 145 -6.83 12.61 3.84
C LYS A 145 -7.74 13.80 4.17
N GLU A 146 -9.03 13.62 3.95
CA GLU A 146 -10.09 14.59 4.26
C GLU A 146 -11.06 13.95 5.26
N ASP A 147 -11.37 14.64 6.36
CA ASP A 147 -12.25 14.13 7.43
C ASP A 147 -11.91 12.71 7.89
N GLU A 148 -10.61 12.46 8.14
CA GLU A 148 -10.04 11.16 8.53
C GLU A 148 -10.17 10.04 7.46
N ARG A 149 -10.56 10.38 6.23
CA ARG A 149 -10.72 9.41 5.14
C ARG A 149 -9.81 9.74 3.98
N TRP A 150 -9.13 8.71 3.48
CA TRP A 150 -8.35 8.81 2.26
C TRP A 150 -9.25 8.87 1.04
N GLN A 151 -8.95 9.79 0.12
CA GLN A 151 -9.67 9.94 -1.14
C GLN A 151 -8.70 10.21 -2.27
N ILE A 152 -8.99 9.66 -3.45
CA ILE A 152 -8.22 9.95 -4.67
C ILE A 152 -8.53 11.38 -5.10
N VAL A 153 -7.52 12.25 -5.09
CA VAL A 153 -7.61 13.63 -5.59
C VAL A 153 -7.00 13.77 -6.99
N GLN A 154 -6.11 12.86 -7.37
CA GLN A 154 -5.55 12.77 -8.71
C GLN A 154 -5.25 11.32 -9.04
N LYS A 155 -5.53 10.91 -10.28
CA LYS A 155 -5.13 9.59 -10.79
C LYS A 155 -4.78 9.62 -12.27
N SER A 156 -3.95 8.70 -12.67
CA SER A 156 -3.69 8.32 -14.06
C SER A 156 -3.51 6.82 -14.10
N VAL A 157 -4.30 6.13 -14.92
CA VAL A 157 -4.22 4.69 -15.13
C VAL A 157 -4.09 4.46 -16.62
N ASP A 158 -3.09 3.69 -17.01
CA ASP A 158 -2.79 3.42 -18.41
C ASP A 158 -2.23 2.00 -18.58
N ILE A 159 -2.47 1.40 -19.75
CA ILE A 159 -1.87 0.13 -20.13
C ILE A 159 -0.74 0.41 -21.11
N ARG A 160 0.48 0.39 -20.59
CA ARG A 160 1.70 0.70 -21.33
C ARG A 160 2.20 -0.51 -22.13
N PRO A 161 2.84 -0.26 -23.29
CA PRO A 161 3.50 -1.29 -24.09
C PRO A 161 4.75 -1.86 -23.42
#